data_AF-A0A4R9I8B9-F1
#
_entry.id   AF-A0A4R9I8B9-F1
#
_cell.length_a   1.000
_cell.length_b   1.000
_cell.length_c   1.000
_cell.angle_alpha   90.00
_cell.angle_beta   90.00
_cell.angle_gamma   90.00
#
_symmetry.space_group_name_H-M   'P 1'
#
loop_
_entity.id
_entity.type
_entity.pdbx_description
1 polymer ?
#
loop_
_entity_poly.entity_id
_entity_poly.type
_entity_poly.pdbx_seq_one_letter_code
_entity_poly.pdbx_strand_id
1 'polypeptide(L)'
;MKHQLTEEVKLARREIVRVQVDRFHLYYFDFFHKNETIEMAKFFFETVYNLDGKEEWETLAFSTYDKVKNMMKEGTRESVERLIELNTITDELDIQMAELLLSKGWLAGREISQDEYFSLFCELDKREIRKKQLEVVLFNLKKFYELAHKPVSAYIIKPASMMARLLGVYPLFKKVEQGYYATLPVNQDLFNEFYAIVQKKEWDFLYKAFPTLQGET
;
A
#
# COMPACT_ATOMS: atom_id res chain seq x y z
N MET A 1 -5.86 -20.75 13.35
CA MET A 1 -6.98 -21.00 12.42
C MET A 1 -7.25 -19.70 11.68
N LYS A 2 -7.03 -19.62 10.36
CA LYS A 2 -7.43 -18.45 9.56
C LYS A 2 -8.97 -18.46 9.51
N HIS A 3 -9.60 -17.44 10.07
CA HIS A 3 -11.04 -17.26 9.91
C HIS A 3 -11.27 -16.86 8.44
N GLN A 4 -11.98 -17.67 7.66
CA GLN A 4 -12.43 -17.23 6.35
C GLN A 4 -13.39 -16.07 6.57
N LEU A 5 -13.09 -14.91 5.99
CA LEU A 5 -13.99 -13.75 6.02
C LEU A 5 -15.32 -14.15 5.37
N THR A 6 -16.42 -13.73 5.99
CA THR A 6 -17.75 -13.88 5.38
C THR A 6 -17.81 -13.05 4.08
N GLU A 7 -18.67 -13.43 3.15
CA GLU A 7 -18.85 -12.66 1.91
C GLU A 7 -19.29 -11.22 2.17
N GLU A 8 -20.07 -10.99 3.23
CA GLU A 8 -20.47 -9.65 3.67
C GLU A 8 -19.27 -8.79 4.07
N VAL A 9 -18.34 -9.34 4.85
CA VAL A 9 -17.11 -8.62 5.25
C VAL A 9 -16.22 -8.35 4.03
N LYS A 10 -16.14 -9.28 3.08
CA LYS A 10 -15.39 -9.06 1.83
C LYS A 10 -15.98 -7.91 0.99
N LEU A 11 -17.32 -7.84 0.89
CA LEU A 11 -18.00 -6.75 0.17
C LEU A 11 -17.84 -5.40 0.87
N ALA A 12 -18.03 -5.35 2.19
CA ALA A 12 -17.82 -4.14 2.97
C ALA A 12 -16.36 -3.67 2.90
N ARG A 13 -15.39 -4.59 2.96
CA ARG A 13 -13.97 -4.28 2.81
C ARG A 13 -13.63 -3.71 1.44
N ARG A 14 -14.23 -4.24 0.36
CA ARG A 14 -14.08 -3.64 -0.98
C ARG A 14 -14.58 -2.22 -1.02
N GLU A 15 -15.69 -1.92 -0.34
CA GLU A 15 -16.22 -0.56 -0.24
C GLU A 15 -15.28 0.38 0.55
N ILE A 16 -14.71 -0.08 1.67
CA ILE A 16 -13.68 0.66 2.42
C ILE A 16 -12.47 0.99 1.55
N VAL A 17 -12.01 0.04 0.74
CA VAL A 17 -10.87 0.24 -0.16
C VAL A 17 -11.23 1.19 -1.30
N ARG A 18 -12.41 1.05 -1.90
CA ARG A 18 -12.91 1.94 -2.96
C ARG A 18 -12.90 3.40 -2.51
N VAL A 19 -13.54 3.71 -1.38
CA VAL A 19 -13.61 5.10 -0.89
C VAL A 19 -12.23 5.66 -0.53
N GLN A 20 -11.30 4.84 -0.06
CA GLN A 20 -9.93 5.28 0.20
C GLN A 20 -9.17 5.57 -1.10
N VAL A 21 -9.31 4.72 -2.12
CA VAL A 21 -8.71 4.95 -3.44
C VAL A 21 -9.26 6.22 -4.07
N ASP A 22 -10.58 6.46 -3.98
CA ASP A 22 -11.19 7.72 -4.41
C ASP A 22 -10.58 8.93 -3.70
N ARG A 23 -10.33 8.82 -2.39
CA ARG A 23 -9.66 9.88 -1.62
C ARG A 23 -8.29 10.20 -2.21
N PHE A 24 -7.52 9.18 -2.57
CA PHE A 24 -6.20 9.34 -3.18
C PHE A 24 -6.29 10.01 -4.55
N HIS A 25 -7.25 9.65 -5.39
CA HIS A 25 -7.47 10.33 -6.68
C HIS A 25 -7.79 11.81 -6.52
N LEU A 26 -8.58 12.17 -5.49
CA LEU A 26 -8.88 13.57 -5.19
C LEU A 26 -7.66 14.30 -4.61
N TYR A 27 -6.95 13.69 -3.66
CA TYR A 27 -5.86 14.35 -2.94
C TYR A 27 -4.60 14.49 -3.80
N TYR A 28 -4.37 13.55 -4.70
CA TYR A 28 -3.18 13.50 -5.55
C TYR A 28 -3.51 13.68 -7.02
N PHE A 29 -4.63 14.35 -7.31
CA PHE A 29 -5.17 14.57 -8.66
C PHE A 29 -4.08 14.91 -9.68
N ASP A 30 -3.24 15.91 -9.39
CA ASP A 30 -2.20 16.37 -10.31
C ASP A 30 -1.22 15.25 -10.69
N PHE A 31 -0.88 14.35 -9.75
CA PHE A 31 0.04 13.25 -10.01
C PHE A 31 -0.58 12.11 -10.82
N PHE A 32 -1.91 11.96 -10.80
CA PHE A 32 -2.64 11.05 -11.67
C PHE A 32 -2.83 11.59 -13.09
N HIS A 33 -2.56 12.88 -13.33
CA HIS A 33 -2.77 13.54 -14.63
C HIS A 33 -1.49 14.02 -15.32
N LYS A 34 -0.32 13.79 -14.70
CA LYS A 34 1.00 14.02 -15.32
C LYS A 34 1.53 12.71 -15.91
N ASN A 35 1.99 12.75 -17.16
CA ASN A 35 2.50 11.57 -17.88
C ASN A 35 3.66 10.88 -17.16
N GLU A 36 4.50 11.68 -16.49
CA GLU A 36 5.69 11.23 -15.79
C GLU A 36 5.34 10.48 -14.50
N THR A 37 4.25 10.85 -13.81
CA THR A 37 3.92 10.34 -12.47
C THR A 37 2.71 9.44 -12.42
N ILE A 38 1.89 9.37 -13.48
CA ILE A 38 0.62 8.61 -13.46
C ILE A 38 0.83 7.15 -13.09
N GLU A 39 1.82 6.48 -13.66
CA GLU A 39 2.08 5.06 -13.37
C GLU A 39 2.65 4.86 -11.96
N MET A 40 3.45 5.81 -11.46
CA MET A 40 3.91 5.83 -10.06
C MET A 40 2.73 6.01 -9.09
N ALA A 41 1.84 6.96 -9.37
CA ALA A 41 0.66 7.24 -8.55
C ALA A 41 -0.28 6.03 -8.51
N LYS A 42 -0.60 5.44 -9.67
CA LYS A 42 -1.38 4.20 -9.76
C LYS A 42 -0.71 3.05 -9.01
N PHE A 43 0.62 2.91 -9.13
CA PHE A 43 1.31 1.85 -8.42
C PHE A 43 1.14 1.98 -6.90
N PHE A 44 1.38 3.17 -6.33
CA PHE A 44 1.32 3.33 -4.88
C PHE A 44 -0.09 3.40 -4.30
N PHE A 45 -1.02 4.06 -4.99
CA PHE A 45 -2.36 4.31 -4.44
C PHE A 45 -3.41 3.30 -4.91
N GLU A 46 -3.18 2.62 -6.03
CA GLU A 46 -4.06 1.55 -6.49
C GLU A 46 -3.37 0.19 -6.33
N THR A 47 -2.14 -0.01 -6.80
CA THR A 47 -1.58 -1.38 -6.85
C THR A 47 -1.08 -1.89 -5.49
N VAL A 48 -0.48 -1.03 -4.66
CA VAL A 48 -0.03 -1.37 -3.31
C VAL A 48 -1.18 -1.36 -2.32
N TYR A 49 -2.19 -0.50 -2.54
CA TYR A 49 -3.35 -0.38 -1.64
C TYR A 49 -4.49 -1.35 -1.98
N ASN A 50 -4.73 -1.65 -3.26
CA ASN A 50 -5.87 -2.46 -3.71
C ASN A 50 -5.63 -3.97 -3.50
N LEU A 51 -6.73 -4.65 -3.23
CA LEU A 51 -6.81 -6.02 -2.72
C LEU A 51 -6.83 -7.09 -3.82
N ASP A 52 -6.93 -6.71 -5.10
CA ASP A 52 -7.00 -7.68 -6.18
C ASP A 52 -5.69 -8.49 -6.28
N GLY A 53 -5.79 -9.74 -5.85
CA GLY A 53 -4.69 -10.69 -5.73
C GLY A 53 -4.11 -10.86 -4.32
N LYS A 54 -4.68 -10.27 -3.26
CA LYS A 54 -4.10 -10.30 -1.89
C LYS A 54 -4.16 -11.68 -1.21
N GLU A 55 -5.20 -12.48 -1.43
CA GLU A 55 -5.25 -13.88 -0.94
C GLU A 55 -4.20 -14.78 -1.61
N GLU A 56 -4.00 -14.60 -2.91
CA GLU A 56 -2.90 -15.23 -3.65
C GLU A 56 -1.55 -14.70 -3.15
N TRP A 57 -1.45 -13.40 -2.89
CA TRP A 57 -0.23 -12.74 -2.41
C TRP A 57 0.17 -13.20 -1.02
N GLU A 58 -0.73 -13.29 -0.05
CA GLU A 58 -0.41 -13.79 1.29
C GLU A 58 0.02 -15.26 1.27
N THR A 59 -0.71 -16.09 0.51
CA THR A 59 -0.43 -17.52 0.45
C THR A 59 0.90 -17.80 -0.26
N LEU A 60 1.19 -17.07 -1.34
CA LEU A 60 2.48 -17.15 -2.02
C LEU A 60 3.59 -16.50 -1.20
N ALA A 61 3.39 -15.27 -0.68
CA ALA A 61 4.42 -14.52 0.03
C ALA A 61 4.89 -15.30 1.26
N PHE A 62 4.02 -15.76 2.16
CA PHE A 62 4.49 -16.47 3.35
C PHE A 62 5.17 -17.81 3.02
N SER A 63 4.58 -18.62 2.14
CA SER A 63 5.13 -19.95 1.82
C SER A 63 6.41 -19.91 0.97
N THR A 64 6.62 -18.81 0.24
CA THR A 64 7.66 -18.69 -0.77
C THR A 64 8.78 -17.75 -0.32
N TYR A 65 8.46 -16.64 0.35
CA TYR A 65 9.44 -15.76 0.96
C TYR A 65 10.34 -16.52 1.93
N ASP A 66 9.77 -17.34 2.81
CA ASP A 66 10.54 -18.13 3.77
C ASP A 66 11.55 -19.07 3.11
N LYS A 67 11.27 -19.55 1.89
CA LYS A 67 12.16 -20.43 1.13
C LYS A 67 13.32 -19.68 0.47
N VAL A 68 13.13 -18.40 0.11
CA VAL A 68 14.10 -17.63 -0.69
C VAL A 68 14.78 -16.50 0.06
N LYS A 69 14.30 -16.10 1.24
CA LYS A 69 14.80 -14.92 1.99
C LYS A 69 16.30 -14.95 2.27
N ASN A 70 16.87 -16.14 2.51
CA ASN A 70 18.30 -16.32 2.77
C ASN A 70 19.17 -16.20 1.52
N MET A 71 18.56 -16.23 0.32
CA MET A 71 19.24 -16.07 -0.97
C MET A 71 19.21 -14.62 -1.46
N MET A 72 18.46 -13.75 -0.79
CA MET A 72 18.32 -12.33 -1.16
C MET A 72 19.39 -11.49 -0.47
N LYS A 73 19.84 -10.42 -1.14
CA LYS A 73 20.66 -9.39 -0.49
C LYS A 73 19.84 -8.70 0.60
N GLU A 74 20.50 -8.31 1.69
CA GLU A 74 19.87 -7.70 2.87
C GLU A 74 18.90 -6.56 2.53
N GLY A 75 19.30 -5.60 1.70
CA GLY A 75 18.41 -4.48 1.33
C GLY A 75 17.17 -4.90 0.50
N THR A 76 17.27 -5.97 -0.30
CA THR A 76 16.12 -6.51 -1.03
C THR A 76 15.20 -7.27 -0.09
N ARG A 77 15.78 -8.02 0.86
CA ARG A 77 15.04 -8.72 1.90
C ARG A 77 14.26 -7.75 2.77
N GLU A 78 14.90 -6.69 3.28
CA GLU A 78 14.25 -5.64 4.07
C GLU A 78 13.09 -5.00 3.30
N SER A 79 13.27 -4.71 2.01
CA SER A 79 12.20 -4.12 1.18
C SER A 79 10.98 -5.04 1.06
N VAL A 80 11.20 -6.36 0.91
CA VAL A 80 10.11 -7.34 0.86
C VAL A 80 9.43 -7.50 2.23
N GLU A 81 10.20 -7.56 3.32
CA GLU A 81 9.64 -7.62 4.69
C GLU A 81 8.76 -6.41 5.00
N ARG A 82 9.18 -5.21 4.59
CA ARG A 82 8.42 -3.96 4.78
C ARG A 82 7.16 -3.90 3.92
N LEU A 83 7.18 -4.48 2.72
CA LEU A 83 5.97 -4.65 1.90
C LEU A 83 4.98 -5.62 2.53
N ILE A 84 5.47 -6.71 3.13
CA ILE A 84 4.64 -7.66 3.88
C ILE A 84 4.02 -6.95 5.09
N GLU A 85 4.83 -6.23 5.88
CA GLU A 85 4.36 -5.43 7.01
C GLU A 85 3.27 -4.43 6.59
N LEU A 86 3.49 -3.67 5.52
CA LEU A 86 2.51 -2.72 5.00
C LEU A 86 1.19 -3.38 4.63
N ASN A 87 1.27 -4.50 3.92
CA ASN A 87 0.10 -5.24 3.45
C ASN A 87 -0.70 -5.80 4.63
N THR A 88 -0.03 -6.39 5.62
CA THR A 88 -0.66 -6.95 6.82
C THR A 88 -1.37 -5.85 7.62
N ILE A 89 -0.69 -4.75 7.93
CA ILE A 89 -1.27 -3.64 8.68
C ILE A 89 -2.48 -3.07 7.94
N THR A 90 -2.34 -2.83 6.63
CA THR A 90 -3.43 -2.29 5.81
C THR A 90 -4.63 -3.24 5.77
N ASP A 91 -4.38 -4.55 5.69
CA ASP A 91 -5.45 -5.54 5.65
C ASP A 91 -6.26 -5.58 6.93
N GLU A 92 -5.55 -5.65 8.05
CA GLU A 92 -6.16 -5.76 9.36
C GLU A 92 -7.03 -4.53 9.66
N LEU A 93 -6.56 -3.35 9.24
CA LEU A 93 -7.30 -2.11 9.38
C LEU A 93 -8.51 -2.04 8.44
N ASP A 94 -8.39 -2.48 7.18
CA ASP A 94 -9.51 -2.48 6.24
C ASP A 94 -10.60 -3.49 6.64
N ILE A 95 -10.22 -4.65 7.19
CA ILE A 95 -11.16 -5.63 7.76
C ILE A 95 -11.88 -5.03 8.97
N GLN A 96 -11.15 -4.42 9.91
CA GLN A 96 -11.76 -3.82 11.09
C GLN A 96 -12.70 -2.65 10.74
N MET A 97 -12.35 -1.85 9.73
CA MET A 97 -13.23 -0.81 9.19
C MET A 97 -14.48 -1.41 8.55
N ALA A 98 -14.35 -2.53 7.84
CA ALA A 98 -15.48 -3.23 7.21
C ALA A 98 -16.43 -3.83 8.24
N GLU A 99 -15.91 -4.42 9.30
CA GLU A 99 -16.71 -4.94 10.43
C GLU A 99 -17.45 -3.81 11.15
N LEU A 100 -16.76 -2.68 11.38
CA LEU A 100 -17.40 -1.48 11.94
C LEU A 100 -18.51 -0.98 11.01
N LEU A 101 -18.24 -0.85 9.70
CA LEU A 101 -19.21 -0.43 8.70
C LEU A 101 -20.46 -1.33 8.70
N LEU A 102 -20.30 -2.65 8.77
CA LEU A 102 -21.41 -3.61 8.86
C LEU A 102 -22.20 -3.46 10.16
N SER A 103 -21.53 -3.25 11.30
CA SER A 103 -22.20 -3.03 12.58
C SER A 103 -23.08 -1.78 12.60
N LYS A 104 -22.81 -0.82 11.70
CA LYS A 104 -23.61 0.39 11.47
C LYS A 104 -24.75 0.20 10.46
N GLY A 105 -25.00 -1.04 10.03
CA GLY A 105 -26.11 -1.37 9.14
C GLY A 105 -25.85 -1.08 7.66
N TRP A 106 -24.60 -1.06 7.22
CA TRP A 106 -24.28 -0.97 5.80
C TRP A 106 -24.85 -2.16 5.01
N LEU A 107 -25.34 -1.87 3.81
CA LEU A 107 -25.92 -2.85 2.90
C LEU A 107 -25.05 -2.98 1.66
N ALA A 108 -24.89 -4.20 1.16
CA ALA A 108 -24.10 -4.49 -0.03
C ALA A 108 -24.54 -3.63 -1.23
N GLY A 109 -23.56 -2.99 -1.89
CA GLY A 109 -23.78 -2.12 -3.04
C GLY A 109 -24.07 -0.65 -2.70
N ARG A 110 -24.19 -0.30 -1.41
CA ARG A 110 -24.24 1.11 -0.99
C ARG A 110 -22.82 1.69 -1.00
N GLU A 111 -22.63 2.79 -1.71
CA GLU A 111 -21.39 3.55 -1.63
C GLU A 111 -21.41 4.48 -0.42
N ILE A 112 -20.31 4.51 0.36
CA ILE A 112 -20.11 5.46 1.45
C ILE A 112 -19.37 6.71 0.95
N SER A 113 -19.72 7.85 1.52
CA SER A 113 -19.04 9.12 1.26
C SER A 113 -17.69 9.22 1.97
N GLN A 114 -16.87 10.21 1.57
CA GLN A 114 -15.60 10.52 2.25
C GLN A 114 -15.81 10.90 3.73
N ASP A 115 -16.90 11.59 4.04
CA ASP A 115 -17.23 12.00 5.42
C ASP A 115 -17.63 10.79 6.28
N GLU A 116 -18.38 9.85 5.71
CA GLU A 116 -18.69 8.58 6.38
C GLU A 116 -17.43 7.74 6.60
N TYR A 117 -16.56 7.64 5.59
CA TYR A 117 -15.26 6.99 5.73
C TYR A 117 -14.42 7.62 6.85
N PHE A 118 -14.30 8.95 6.86
CA PHE A 118 -13.56 9.67 7.89
C PHE A 118 -14.16 9.45 9.29
N SER A 119 -15.49 9.42 9.39
CA SER A 119 -16.18 9.14 10.66
C SER A 119 -15.87 7.73 11.18
N LEU A 120 -15.92 6.71 10.29
CA LEU A 120 -15.51 5.34 10.62
C LEU A 120 -14.03 5.26 11.02
N PHE A 121 -13.17 6.00 10.32
CA PHE A 121 -11.73 6.04 10.59
C PHE A 121 -11.45 6.59 11.99
N CYS A 122 -12.17 7.64 12.39
CA CYS A 122 -12.07 8.21 13.74
C CYS A 122 -12.66 7.27 14.80
N GLU A 123 -13.83 6.68 14.54
CA GLU A 123 -14.54 5.80 15.48
C GLU A 123 -13.79 4.50 15.77
N LEU A 124 -13.12 3.93 14.76
CA LEU A 124 -12.31 2.71 14.93
C LEU A 124 -11.08 2.93 15.83
N ASP A 125 -10.59 4.17 15.90
CA ASP A 125 -9.56 4.66 16.82
C ASP A 125 -8.28 3.82 16.92
N LYS A 126 -7.65 3.52 15.78
CA LYS A 126 -6.37 2.78 15.72
C LYS A 126 -5.15 3.69 15.52
N ARG A 127 -5.08 4.77 16.30
CA ARG A 127 -4.09 5.87 16.14
C ARG A 127 -2.67 5.39 15.91
N GLU A 128 -2.13 4.59 16.84
CA GLU A 128 -0.74 4.12 16.79
C GLU A 128 -0.48 3.21 15.58
N ILE A 129 -1.44 2.34 15.25
CA ILE A 129 -1.31 1.43 14.10
C ILE A 129 -1.40 2.24 12.80
N ARG A 130 -2.26 3.26 12.72
CA ARG A 130 -2.37 4.17 11.57
C ARG A 130 -1.12 5.05 11.40
N LYS A 131 -0.55 5.55 12.51
CA LYS A 131 0.76 6.23 12.53
C LYS A 131 1.83 5.32 11.95
N LYS A 132 1.91 4.09 12.46
CA LYS A 132 2.84 3.08 11.96
C LYS A 132 2.61 2.75 10.48
N GLN A 133 1.36 2.60 10.06
CA GLN A 133 0.99 2.37 8.66
C GLN A 133 1.54 3.48 7.76
N LEU A 134 1.31 4.74 8.14
CA LEU A 134 1.80 5.89 7.38
C LEU A 134 3.33 5.94 7.31
N GLU A 135 4.03 5.71 8.42
CA GLU A 135 5.48 5.63 8.44
C GLU A 135 6.02 4.56 7.48
N VAL A 136 5.38 3.38 7.46
CA VAL A 136 5.73 2.28 6.56
C VAL A 136 5.41 2.64 5.10
N VAL A 137 4.31 3.32 4.81
CA VAL A 137 3.99 3.82 3.46
C VAL A 137 5.09 4.78 2.99
N LEU A 138 5.40 5.80 3.77
CA LEU A 138 6.41 6.80 3.42
C LEU A 138 7.80 6.17 3.25
N PHE A 139 8.15 5.19 4.08
CA PHE A 139 9.39 4.44 3.90
C PHE A 139 9.41 3.69 2.56
N ASN A 140 8.33 2.97 2.22
CA ASN A 140 8.24 2.21 0.98
C ASN A 140 8.30 3.12 -0.25
N LEU A 141 7.59 4.26 -0.25
CA LEU A 141 7.65 5.25 -1.35
C LEU A 141 9.09 5.61 -1.70
N LYS A 142 9.88 5.99 -0.68
CA LYS A 142 11.29 6.37 -0.84
C LYS A 142 12.15 5.20 -1.32
N LYS A 143 11.94 3.99 -0.76
CA LYS A 143 12.72 2.81 -1.12
C LYS A 143 12.50 2.34 -2.54
N PHE A 144 11.28 2.39 -3.05
CA PHE A 144 11.00 2.06 -4.44
C PHE A 144 11.68 3.04 -5.41
N TYR A 145 11.63 4.33 -5.10
CA TYR A 145 12.33 5.35 -5.88
C TYR A 145 13.85 5.12 -5.86
N GLU A 146 14.44 4.92 -4.68
CA GLU A 146 15.87 4.60 -4.53
C GLU A 146 16.26 3.32 -5.28
N LEU A 147 15.39 2.30 -5.28
CA LEU A 147 15.61 1.05 -6.01
C LEU A 147 15.63 1.30 -7.52
N ALA A 148 14.68 2.07 -8.06
CA ALA A 148 14.61 2.35 -9.49
C ALA A 148 15.79 3.16 -10.01
N HIS A 149 16.34 4.06 -9.20
CA HIS A 149 17.37 5.02 -9.62
C HIS A 149 18.79 4.65 -9.19
N LYS A 150 19.00 3.48 -8.57
CA LYS A 150 20.34 2.95 -8.33
C LYS A 150 20.99 2.51 -9.65
N PRO A 151 22.24 2.92 -9.95
CA PRO A 151 22.91 2.65 -11.24
C PRO A 151 22.97 1.17 -11.64
N VAL A 152 22.93 0.25 -10.68
CA VAL A 152 23.07 -1.18 -10.89
C VAL A 152 21.71 -1.89 -11.03
N SER A 153 20.60 -1.23 -10.71
CA SER A 153 19.29 -1.88 -10.58
C SER A 153 18.75 -2.45 -11.89
N ALA A 154 18.98 -1.77 -13.02
CA ALA A 154 18.59 -2.27 -14.35
C ALA A 154 19.22 -3.64 -14.68
N TYR A 155 20.44 -3.90 -14.18
CA TYR A 155 21.15 -5.17 -14.35
C TYR A 155 20.68 -6.26 -13.38
N ILE A 156 19.90 -5.90 -12.35
CA ILE A 156 19.43 -6.83 -11.31
C ILE A 156 17.98 -7.26 -11.58
N ILE A 157 17.12 -6.36 -12.04
CA ILE A 157 15.69 -6.63 -12.20
C ILE A 157 15.42 -7.77 -13.19
N LYS A 158 16.04 -7.75 -14.37
CA LYS A 158 15.81 -8.78 -15.40
C LYS A 158 16.29 -10.19 -14.97
N PRO A 159 17.52 -10.37 -14.45
CA PRO A 159 17.94 -11.67 -13.91
C PRO A 159 17.12 -12.14 -12.71
N ALA A 160 16.75 -11.23 -11.80
CA ALA A 160 15.90 -11.56 -10.66
C ALA A 160 14.49 -12.00 -11.09
N SER A 161 13.93 -11.36 -12.12
CA SER A 161 12.66 -11.75 -12.76
C SER A 161 12.72 -13.17 -13.31
N MET A 162 13.80 -13.53 -14.02
CA MET A 162 14.02 -14.87 -14.55
C MET A 162 14.16 -15.92 -13.42
N MET A 163 14.99 -15.64 -12.42
CA MET A 163 15.14 -16.51 -11.25
C MET A 163 13.82 -16.69 -10.50
N ALA A 164 13.04 -15.62 -10.39
CA ALA A 164 11.76 -15.69 -9.71
C ALA A 164 10.76 -16.60 -10.44
N ARG A 165 10.79 -16.62 -11.78
CA ARG A 165 10.01 -17.58 -12.59
C ARG A 165 10.47 -19.01 -12.38
N LEU A 166 11.78 -19.25 -12.40
CA LEU A 166 12.35 -20.59 -12.18
C LEU A 166 11.99 -21.16 -10.81
N LEU A 167 11.94 -20.31 -9.78
CA LEU A 167 11.62 -20.70 -8.41
C LEU A 167 10.12 -20.71 -8.10
N GLY A 168 9.26 -20.36 -9.06
CA GLY A 168 7.80 -20.31 -8.87
C GLY A 168 7.31 -19.11 -8.04
N VAL A 169 8.16 -18.09 -7.85
CA VAL A 169 7.93 -16.94 -6.95
C VAL A 169 7.62 -15.65 -7.74
N TYR A 170 7.51 -15.76 -9.06
CA TYR A 170 7.32 -14.60 -9.95
C TYR A 170 6.14 -13.70 -9.61
N PRO A 171 4.96 -14.18 -9.15
CA PRO A 171 3.88 -13.27 -8.76
C PRO A 171 4.28 -12.28 -7.67
N LEU A 172 5.16 -12.68 -6.73
CA LEU A 172 5.71 -11.79 -5.70
C LEU A 172 6.67 -10.77 -6.32
N PHE A 173 7.57 -11.23 -7.19
CA PHE A 173 8.54 -10.35 -7.86
C PHE A 173 7.88 -9.36 -8.82
N LYS A 174 6.76 -9.74 -9.46
CA LYS A 174 6.04 -8.91 -10.43
C LYS A 174 5.63 -7.56 -9.85
N LYS A 175 5.23 -7.50 -8.57
CA LYS A 175 4.88 -6.24 -7.90
C LYS A 175 6.11 -5.34 -7.68
N VAL A 176 7.26 -5.94 -7.34
CA VAL A 176 8.54 -5.21 -7.24
C VAL A 176 8.96 -4.68 -8.60
N GLU A 177 8.82 -5.49 -9.64
CA GLU A 177 9.10 -5.10 -11.03
C GLU A 177 8.17 -3.98 -11.52
N GLN A 178 6.87 -4.05 -11.18
CA GLN A 178 5.91 -2.98 -11.45
C GLN A 178 6.31 -1.68 -10.76
N GLY A 179 6.66 -1.72 -9.47
CA GLY A 179 7.11 -0.53 -8.74
C GLY A 179 8.38 0.08 -9.31
N TYR A 180 9.34 -0.77 -9.74
CA TYR A 180 10.54 -0.34 -10.44
C TYR A 180 10.21 0.43 -11.73
N TYR A 181 9.42 -0.16 -12.63
CA TYR A 181 9.11 0.49 -13.92
C TYR A 181 8.19 1.69 -13.78
N ALA A 182 7.30 1.72 -12.79
CA ALA A 182 6.42 2.84 -12.51
C ALA A 182 7.17 4.07 -12.01
N THR A 183 8.26 3.89 -11.27
CA THR A 183 9.05 4.99 -10.69
C THR A 183 10.20 5.44 -11.59
N LEU A 184 10.73 4.59 -12.46
CA LEU A 184 11.86 4.86 -13.34
C LEU A 184 11.76 6.16 -14.19
N PRO A 185 10.59 6.60 -14.70
CA PRO A 185 10.47 7.83 -15.47
C PRO A 185 10.50 9.12 -14.63
N VAL A 186 10.35 9.01 -13.32
CA VAL A 186 10.20 10.15 -12.40
C VAL A 186 11.58 10.65 -11.99
N ASN A 187 11.90 11.91 -12.27
CA ASN A 187 13.15 12.49 -11.81
C ASN A 187 13.12 12.83 -10.31
N GLN A 188 14.28 13.18 -9.75
CA GLN A 188 14.44 13.41 -8.31
C GLN A 188 13.62 14.58 -7.78
N ASP A 189 13.56 15.70 -8.51
CA ASP A 189 12.83 16.88 -8.06
C ASP A 189 11.32 16.61 -8.01
N LEU A 190 10.79 15.96 -9.06
CA LEU A 190 9.39 15.58 -9.15
C LEU A 190 9.01 14.52 -8.10
N PHE A 191 9.90 13.57 -7.82
CA PHE A 191 9.69 12.62 -6.73
C PHE A 191 9.69 13.30 -5.37
N ASN A 192 10.61 14.25 -5.12
CA ASN A 192 10.65 14.99 -3.86
C ASN A 192 9.38 15.83 -3.65
N GLU A 193 8.87 16.47 -4.71
CA GLU A 193 7.59 17.19 -4.69
C GLU A 193 6.43 16.25 -4.34
N PHE A 194 6.33 15.11 -5.04
CA PHE A 194 5.36 14.06 -4.76
C PHE A 194 5.41 13.61 -3.30
N TYR A 195 6.60 13.22 -2.85
CA TYR A 195 6.83 12.71 -1.51
C TYR A 195 6.43 13.71 -0.43
N ALA A 196 6.82 14.98 -0.58
CA ALA A 196 6.50 16.04 0.36
C ALA A 196 4.98 16.29 0.44
N ILE A 197 4.28 16.27 -0.70
CA ILE A 197 2.82 16.44 -0.75
C ILE A 197 2.11 15.27 -0.07
N VAL A 198 2.52 14.03 -0.35
CA VAL A 198 1.94 12.83 0.28
C VAL A 198 2.18 12.86 1.78
N GLN A 199 3.42 13.09 2.21
CA GLN A 199 3.77 13.19 3.62
C GLN A 199 2.89 14.23 4.32
N LYS A 200 2.82 15.45 3.79
CA LYS A 200 2.01 16.52 4.40
C LYS A 200 0.53 16.14 4.48
N LYS A 201 -0.08 15.77 3.35
CA LYS A 201 -1.54 15.52 3.29
C LYS A 201 -1.98 14.34 4.15
N GLU A 202 -1.21 13.25 4.19
CA GLU A 202 -1.57 12.09 5.01
C GLU A 202 -1.34 12.34 6.50
N TRP A 203 -0.29 13.06 6.90
CA TRP A 203 -0.13 13.47 8.30
C TRP A 203 -1.23 14.45 8.71
N ASP A 204 -1.57 15.44 7.89
CA ASP A 204 -2.68 16.37 8.14
C ASP A 204 -4.01 15.61 8.32
N PHE A 205 -4.27 14.60 7.47
CA PHE A 205 -5.45 13.74 7.60
C PHE A 205 -5.45 12.96 8.92
N LEU A 206 -4.30 12.37 9.29
CA LEU A 206 -4.16 11.60 10.52
C LEU A 206 -4.31 12.49 11.76
N TYR A 207 -3.75 13.70 11.77
CA TYR A 207 -3.90 14.66 12.84
C TYR A 207 -5.31 15.21 12.95
N LYS A 208 -6.01 15.38 11.83
CA LYS A 208 -7.42 15.76 11.84
C LYS A 208 -8.27 14.66 12.49
N ALA A 209 -8.00 13.39 12.20
CA ALA A 209 -8.69 12.26 12.82
C ALA A 209 -8.32 12.13 14.31
N PHE A 210 -7.05 12.33 14.63
CA PHE A 210 -6.48 12.08 15.95
C PHE A 210 -5.59 13.25 16.40
N PRO A 211 -6.18 14.35 16.91
CA PRO A 211 -5.42 15.53 17.32
C PRO A 211 -4.37 15.26 18.40
N THR A 212 -4.55 14.20 19.20
CA THR A 212 -3.59 13.80 20.24
C THR A 212 -2.22 13.39 19.67
N LEU A 213 -2.12 13.06 18.38
CA LEU A 213 -0.85 12.74 17.74
C LEU A 213 -0.02 13.99 17.38
N GLN A 214 -0.63 15.20 17.41
CA GLN A 214 0.11 16.44 17.20
C GLN A 214 1.01 16.72 18.42
N GLY A 215 2.34 16.60 18.23
CA GLY A 215 3.34 16.85 19.27
C GLY A 215 4.21 15.67 19.66
N GLU A 216 3.97 14.48 19.09
CA GLU A 216 4.77 13.26 19.33
C GLU A 216 5.81 12.96 18.22
N THR A 217 6.08 13.92 17.35
CA THR A 217 7.04 13.84 16.23
C THR A 217 8.30 14.62 16.49
#